data_AF-A0A7V0MAD7-F1
#
_entry.id   AF-A0A7V0MAD7-F1
#
_cell.length_a   1.000
_cell.length_b   1.000
_cell.length_c   1.000
_cell.angle_alpha   90.00
_cell.angle_beta   90.00
_cell.angle_gamma   90.00
#
_symmetry.space_group_name_H-M   'P 1'
#
loop_
_entity.id
_entity.type
_entity.pdbx_description
1 polymer ?
#
loop_
_entity_poly.entity_id
_entity_poly.type
_entity_poly.pdbx_seq_one_letter_code
_entity_poly.pdbx_strand_id
1 'polypeptide(L)' 'SFDSEGNFTIGIREQTVFPEIDYDEVNKIIGMNITIVIDSKDKKMNYELLKMFNMPFKK' A
#
# COMPACT_ATOMS: atom_id res chain seq x y z
N SER A 1 0.11 1.58 -7.61
CA SER A 1 -0.05 2.53 -8.74
C SER A 1 -0.36 3.90 -8.20
N PHE A 2 0.08 4.97 -8.89
CA PHE A 2 -0.28 6.34 -8.52
C PHE A 2 -1.53 6.76 -9.29
N ASP A 3 -2.50 7.32 -8.57
CA ASP A 3 -3.73 7.87 -9.15
C ASP A 3 -3.49 9.25 -9.76
N SER A 4 -4.48 9.77 -10.49
CA SER A 4 -4.42 11.08 -11.15
C SER A 4 -4.08 12.21 -10.18
N GLU A 5 -4.52 12.10 -8.93
CA GLU A 5 -4.29 13.09 -7.86
C GLU A 5 -2.99 12.87 -7.07
N GLY A 6 -2.18 11.86 -7.40
CA GLY A 6 -0.91 11.60 -6.73
C GLY A 6 -0.99 10.73 -5.48
N ASN A 7 -2.17 10.18 -5.18
CA ASN A 7 -2.36 9.14 -4.17
C ASN A 7 -1.72 7.82 -4.63
N PHE A 8 -1.23 7.03 -3.69
CA PHE A 8 -0.59 5.75 -3.98
C PHE A 8 -1.42 4.58 -3.48
N THR A 9 -1.85 3.72 -4.39
CA THR A 9 -2.66 2.53 -4.06
C THR A 9 -1.84 1.26 -4.25
N ILE A 10 -1.82 0.40 -3.23
CA ILE A 10 -1.24 -0.95 -3.25
C ILE A 10 -2.30 -2.01 -2.97
N GLY A 11 -2.21 -3.13 -3.68
CA GLY A 11 -3.05 -4.30 -3.42
C GLY A 11 -2.23 -5.38 -2.72
N ILE A 12 -2.69 -5.78 -1.53
CA ILE A 12 -2.21 -6.95 -0.80
C ILE A 12 -3.17 -8.10 -1.11
N ARG A 13 -2.65 -9.21 -1.64
CA ARG A 13 -3.49 -10.37 -2.00
C ARG A 13 -3.90 -11.19 -0.78
N GLU A 14 -3.06 -11.19 0.25
CA GLU A 14 -3.22 -12.02 1.44
C GLU A 14 -2.96 -11.18 2.68
N GLN A 15 -3.98 -11.02 3.52
CA GLN A 15 -3.87 -10.28 4.79
C GLN A 15 -2.97 -10.94 5.85
N THR A 16 -2.59 -12.20 5.64
CA THR A 16 -1.72 -12.99 6.54
C THR A 16 -0.28 -12.46 6.61
N VAL A 17 0.06 -11.46 5.78
CA VAL A 17 1.32 -10.71 5.88
C VAL A 17 1.43 -9.89 7.17
N PHE A 18 0.30 -9.61 7.82
CA PHE A 18 0.26 -8.91 9.10
C PHE A 18 0.31 -9.91 10.25
N PRO A 19 1.30 -9.82 11.16
CA PRO A 19 1.40 -10.72 12.30
C PRO A 19 0.24 -10.59 13.30
N GLU A 20 -0.55 -9.53 13.20
CA GLU A 20 -1.78 -9.31 13.98
C GLU A 20 -2.93 -10.25 13.57
N ILE A 21 -2.86 -10.89 12.40
CA ILE A 21 -3.89 -11.79 11.90
C ILE A 21 -3.53 -13.24 12.27
N ASP A 22 -4.35 -13.87 13.10
CA ASP A 22 -4.22 -15.29 13.41
C ASP A 22 -4.70 -16.15 12.22
N TYR A 23 -3.79 -16.97 11.67
CA TYR A 23 -4.10 -17.83 10.53
C TYR A 23 -5.17 -18.88 10.85
N ASP A 24 -5.24 -19.35 12.10
CA ASP A 24 -6.15 -20.40 12.54
C ASP A 24 -7.61 -19.89 12.64
N GLU A 25 -7.80 -18.60 12.94
CA GLU A 25 -9.12 -17.96 12.96
C GLU A 25 -9.60 -17.50 11.56
N VAL A 26 -8.71 -17.43 10.57
CA VAL A 26 -9.04 -16.95 9.21
C VAL A 26 -9.68 -18.07 8.39
N ASN A 27 -11.00 -18.01 8.23
CA ASN A 27 -11.76 -18.95 7.39
C ASN A 27 -11.54 -18.76 5.87
N LYS A 28 -11.16 -17.55 5.42
CA LYS A 28 -10.93 -17.23 3.99
C LYS A 28 -9.84 -16.19 3.84
N ILE A 29 -8.94 -16.42 2.89
CA ILE A 29 -7.95 -15.43 2.46
C ILE A 29 -8.70 -14.30 1.74
N ILE A 30 -8.71 -13.12 2.37
CA ILE A 30 -9.18 -11.90 1.72
C ILE A 30 -7.99 -11.03 1.34
N GLY A 31 -8.11 -10.40 0.16
CA GLY A 31 -7.21 -9.35 -0.28
C GLY A 31 -7.65 -7.99 0.26
N MET A 32 -6.71 -7.06 0.32
CA MET A 32 -6.91 -5.69 0.78
C MET A 32 -6.28 -4.72 -0.21
N ASN A 33 -6.97 -3.61 -0.48
CA ASN A 33 -6.35 -2.46 -1.14
C ASN A 33 -6.08 -1.39 -0.10
N ILE A 34 -4.83 -0.91 -0.05
CA ILE A 34 -4.40 0.19 0.82
C ILE A 34 -4.11 1.38 -0.08
N THR A 35 -4.82 2.48 0.16
CA THR A 35 -4.58 3.76 -0.53
C THR A 35 -3.98 4.75 0.44
N ILE A 36 -2.78 5.23 0.11
CA ILE A 36 -2.09 6.29 0.83
C ILE A 36 -2.47 7.60 0.17
N VAL A 37 -3.23 8.40 0.92
CA VAL A 37 -3.64 9.74 0.51
C VAL A 37 -2.55 10.73 0.92
N ILE A 38 -2.05 11.49 -0.05
CA ILE A 38 -1.01 12.49 0.16
C ILE A 38 -1.59 13.84 -0.28
N ASP A 39 -1.50 14.86 0.58
CA ASP A 39 -2.07 16.19 0.31
C ASP A 39 -1.41 16.89 -0.89
N SER A 40 -0.13 16.58 -1.15
CA SER A 40 0.64 17.16 -2.25
C SER A 40 0.14 16.68 -3.62
N LYS A 41 -0.06 17.66 -4.53
CA LYS A 41 -0.47 17.43 -5.94
C LYS A 41 0.68 16.97 -6.84
N ASP A 42 1.93 17.00 -6.36
CA ASP A 42 3.09 16.65 -7.17
C ASP A 42 3.45 15.17 -7.04
N LYS A 43 3.25 14.42 -8.13
CA LYS A 43 3.53 12.98 -8.20
C LYS A 43 5.00 12.64 -7.97
N LYS A 44 5.92 13.51 -8.42
CA LYS A 44 7.37 13.29 -8.26
C LYS A 44 7.77 13.40 -6.79
N MET A 45 7.27 14.42 -6.10
CA MET A 45 7.50 14.60 -4.67
C MET A 45 6.91 13.46 -3.85
N ASN A 46 5.69 13.03 -4.18
CA ASN A 46 5.02 11.92 -3.50
C ASN A 46 5.77 10.59 -3.71
N TYR A 47 6.32 10.37 -4.90
CA TYR A 47 7.16 9.21 -5.19
C TYR A 47 8.46 9.21 -4.38
N GLU A 48 9.19 10.33 -4.35
CA GLU A 48 10.44 10.45 -3.59
C GLU A 48 10.18 10.36 -2.08
N LEU A 49 9.07 10.91 -1.58
CA LEU A 49 8.65 10.76 -0.18
C LEU A 49 8.49 9.29 0.19
N LEU A 50 7.67 8.55 -0.57
CA LEU A 50 7.43 7.13 -0.32
C LEU A 50 8.73 6.32 -0.44
N LYS A 51 9.62 6.70 -1.38
CA LYS A 51 10.94 6.06 -1.53
C LYS A 51 11.83 6.31 -0.31
N MET A 52 11.78 7.50 0.29
CA MET A 52 12.45 7.79 1.58
C MET A 52 11.86 6.99 2.74
N PHE A 53 10.54 6.73 2.73
CA PHE A 53 9.89 5.81 3.67
C PHE A 53 10.18 4.33 3.39
N ASN A 54 11.11 4.04 2.50
CA ASN A 54 11.56 2.69 2.18
C ASN A 54 10.41 1.80 1.67
N MET A 55 9.38 2.40 1.04
CA MET A 55 8.29 1.67 0.43
C MET A 55 8.84 0.76 -0.68
N PRO A 56 8.43 -0.52 -0.71
CA PRO A 56 8.89 -1.48 -1.70
C PRO A 56 8.22 -1.20 -3.05
N PHE A 57 8.73 -0.22 -3.79
CA PHE A 57 8.40 -0.04 -5.18
C PHE A 57 9.06 -1.14 -6.00
N LYS A 58 8.28 -1.83 -6.85
CA LYS A 58 8.88 -2.60 -7.95
C LYS A 58 9.70 -1.62 -8.80
N LYS A 59 11.00 -1.90 -8.93
CA LYS A 59 11.83 -1.30 -9.99
C LYS A 59 11.31 -1.74 -11.35
#